data_AF-A0A1Q8JKV0-F1
#
_entry.id   AF-A0A1Q8JKV0-F1
#
_cell.length_a   1.000
_cell.length_b   1.000
_cell.length_c   1.000
_cell.angle_alpha   90.00
_cell.angle_beta   90.00
_cell.angle_gamma   90.00
#
_symmetry.space_group_name_H-M   'P 1'
#
loop_
_entity.id
_entity.type
_entity.pdbx_description
1 polymer ?
#
loop_
_entity_poly.entity_id
_entity_poly.type
_entity_poly.pdbx_seq_one_letter_code
_entity_poly.pdbx_strand_id
1 'polypeptide(L)'
;MVSAWGDADAVAQAGEDPGNMIVSTITAVLGPVGGDVAQVLLVTSLFAALLSFHNVLARYLFALGNAGTMPAVFGRSHARHASPHAASLAQSGTALLLIVVFAVTGMDPVTQVFAWMAGTATLGVLTLMALTCLAVLVFFARTRADRRLWNTRLAPALGLAGLLTCLALTVANFPTLIGGSPALATAIGAVLVVAFAGGAVWSRRVPPPVPAHISPQHTVDTTEDR
;
A
#
# COMPACT_ATOMS: atom_id res chain seq x y z
N MET A 1 -18.20 15.45 13.61
CA MET A 1 -17.43 15.42 14.87
C MET A 1 -17.43 16.78 15.51
N VAL A 2 -16.95 17.83 14.82
CA VAL A 2 -17.19 19.23 15.23
C VAL A 2 -18.69 19.54 15.42
N SER A 3 -19.54 19.06 14.51
CA SER A 3 -21.00 19.18 14.63
C SER A 3 -21.64 18.39 15.77
N ALA A 4 -20.93 17.43 16.37
CA ALA A 4 -21.46 16.55 17.41
C ALA A 4 -20.93 16.93 18.81
N TRP A 5 -19.71 17.45 18.90
CA TRP A 5 -19.05 17.80 20.17
C TRP A 5 -18.81 19.31 20.32
N GLY A 6 -18.86 20.10 19.24
CA GLY A 6 -18.40 21.50 19.24
C GLY A 6 -16.89 21.62 18.98
N ASP A 7 -16.42 22.81 18.59
CA ASP A 7 -15.02 23.02 18.17
C ASP A 7 -14.00 22.69 19.27
N ALA A 8 -14.26 23.11 20.52
CA ALA A 8 -13.33 22.94 21.64
C ALA A 8 -13.30 21.49 22.15
N ASP A 9 -14.47 20.88 22.36
CA ASP A 9 -14.55 19.51 22.91
C ASP A 9 -14.16 18.45 21.87
N ALA A 10 -14.34 18.72 20.57
CA ALA A 10 -13.83 17.83 19.52
C ALA A 10 -12.30 17.72 19.53
N VAL A 11 -11.58 18.81 19.84
CA VAL A 11 -10.11 18.80 19.95
C VAL A 11 -9.68 18.09 21.23
N ALA A 12 -10.38 18.32 22.35
CA ALA A 12 -10.10 17.64 23.61
C ALA A 12 -10.29 16.11 23.47
N GLN A 13 -11.42 15.67 22.92
CA GLN A 13 -11.72 14.25 22.73
C GLN A 13 -10.74 13.57 21.75
N ALA A 14 -10.29 14.31 20.71
CA ALA A 14 -9.27 13.83 19.78
C ALA A 14 -7.89 13.68 20.43
N GLY A 15 -7.59 14.47 21.46
CA GLY A 15 -6.35 14.38 22.23
C GLY A 15 -6.36 13.21 23.22
N GLU A 16 -7.50 12.90 23.82
CA GLU A 16 -7.62 11.86 24.85
C GLU A 16 -7.80 10.44 24.27
N ASP A 17 -8.72 10.26 23.32
CA ASP A 17 -8.99 8.94 22.70
C ASP A 17 -9.32 9.07 21.20
N PRO A 18 -8.32 9.38 20.36
CA PRO A 18 -8.51 9.52 18.92
C PRO A 18 -9.00 8.21 18.27
N GLY A 19 -8.66 7.05 18.85
CA GLY A 19 -9.04 5.74 18.32
C GLY A 19 -10.53 5.45 18.46
N ASN A 20 -11.12 5.83 19.59
CA ASN A 20 -12.53 5.55 19.87
C ASN A 20 -13.46 6.75 19.63
N MET A 21 -12.92 7.91 19.24
CA MET A 21 -13.69 9.13 19.03
C MET A 21 -14.87 8.96 18.06
N ILE A 22 -14.69 8.19 16.97
CA ILE A 22 -15.76 7.95 15.99
C ILE A 22 -16.86 7.07 16.58
N VAL A 23 -16.50 5.96 17.24
CA VAL A 23 -17.47 5.04 17.82
C VAL A 23 -18.23 5.69 18.97
N SER A 24 -17.55 6.41 19.86
CA SER A 24 -18.17 7.18 20.94
C SER A 24 -19.11 8.26 20.42
N THR A 25 -18.76 8.94 19.33
CA THR A 25 -19.66 9.91 18.66
C THR A 25 -20.92 9.22 18.12
N ILE A 26 -20.77 8.07 17.46
CA ILE A 26 -21.91 7.32 16.92
C ILE A 26 -22.81 6.85 18.06
N THR A 27 -22.24 6.33 19.15
CA THR A 27 -22.98 5.96 20.35
C THR A 27 -23.72 7.14 20.97
N ALA A 28 -23.10 8.33 21.01
CA ALA A 28 -23.71 9.54 21.55
C ALA A 28 -24.91 10.03 20.72
N VAL A 29 -24.87 9.87 19.39
CA VAL A 29 -25.93 10.38 18.48
C VAL A 29 -27.00 9.33 18.17
N LEU A 30 -26.63 8.06 17.99
CA LEU A 30 -27.54 6.96 17.59
C LEU A 30 -27.89 6.00 18.74
N GLY A 31 -27.26 6.16 19.91
CA GLY A 31 -27.43 5.27 21.05
C GLY A 31 -26.57 3.99 20.98
N PRO A 32 -26.64 3.13 22.02
CA PRO A 32 -25.76 1.97 22.20
C PRO A 32 -25.74 0.99 21.01
N VAL A 33 -26.92 0.69 20.46
CA VAL A 33 -27.04 -0.23 19.30
C VAL A 33 -26.32 0.31 18.07
N GLY A 34 -26.36 1.63 17.85
CA GLY A 34 -25.61 2.27 16.76
C GLY A 34 -24.10 2.14 16.94
N GLY A 35 -23.63 2.28 18.19
CA GLY A 35 -22.23 2.03 18.57
C GLY A 35 -21.78 0.61 18.29
N ASP A 36 -22.56 -0.38 18.74
CA ASP A 36 -22.25 -1.81 18.54
C ASP A 36 -22.16 -2.17 17.05
N VAL A 37 -23.11 -1.70 16.25
CA VAL A 37 -23.09 -1.91 14.79
C VAL A 37 -21.86 -1.27 14.16
N ALA A 38 -21.54 -0.02 14.52
CA ALA A 38 -20.34 0.66 14.01
C ALA A 38 -19.06 -0.09 14.38
N GLN A 39 -18.97 -0.63 15.59
CA GLN A 39 -17.83 -1.41 16.05
C GLN A 39 -17.69 -2.71 15.27
N VAL A 40 -18.77 -3.44 15.02
CA VAL A 40 -18.75 -4.67 14.20
C VAL A 40 -18.29 -4.38 12.76
N LEU A 41 -18.81 -3.30 12.15
CA LEU A 41 -18.42 -2.90 10.80
C LEU A 41 -16.95 -2.46 10.74
N LEU A 42 -16.47 -1.73 11.74
CA LEU A 42 -15.08 -1.28 11.85
C LEU A 42 -14.12 -2.47 11.97
N VAL A 43 -14.39 -3.41 12.87
CA VAL A 43 -13.56 -4.62 13.04
C VAL A 43 -13.56 -5.47 11.78
N THR A 44 -14.71 -5.66 11.14
CA THR A 44 -14.83 -6.47 9.92
C THR A 44 -14.08 -5.85 8.74
N SER A 45 -14.20 -4.53 8.55
CA SER A 45 -13.50 -3.81 7.47
C SER A 45 -11.99 -3.80 7.67
N LEU A 46 -11.51 -3.63 8.90
CA LEU A 46 -10.10 -3.73 9.25
C LEU A 46 -9.56 -5.14 8.95
N PHE A 47 -10.29 -6.18 9.36
CA PHE A 47 -9.91 -7.57 9.07
C PHE A 47 -9.84 -7.83 7.55
N ALA A 48 -10.84 -7.37 6.80
CA ALA A 48 -10.85 -7.50 5.34
C ALA A 48 -9.67 -6.77 4.68
N ALA A 49 -9.31 -5.57 5.15
CA ALA A 49 -8.17 -4.82 4.66
C ALA A 49 -6.85 -5.55 4.91
N LEU A 50 -6.64 -6.07 6.13
CA LEU A 50 -5.45 -6.86 6.48
C LEU A 50 -5.30 -8.11 5.61
N LEU A 51 -6.40 -8.83 5.39
CA LEU A 51 -6.42 -10.02 4.53
C LEU A 51 -6.09 -9.67 3.08
N SER A 52 -6.59 -8.55 2.57
CA SER A 52 -6.27 -8.05 1.23
C SER A 52 -4.77 -7.76 1.09
N PHE A 53 -4.18 -7.04 2.04
CA PHE A 53 -2.74 -6.75 2.03
C PHE A 53 -1.89 -8.02 2.07
N HIS A 54 -2.27 -8.99 2.91
CA HIS A 54 -1.59 -10.29 2.99
C HIS A 54 -1.54 -10.99 1.63
N ASN A 55 -2.68 -11.01 0.93
CA ASN A 55 -2.80 -11.64 -0.38
C ASN A 55 -2.02 -10.89 -1.48
N VAL A 56 -2.08 -9.56 -1.49
CA VAL A 56 -1.36 -8.74 -2.48
C VAL A 56 0.15 -8.89 -2.31
N LEU A 57 0.66 -8.84 -1.08
CA LEU A 57 2.09 -8.97 -0.81
C LEU A 57 2.62 -10.36 -1.17
N ALA A 58 1.89 -11.42 -0.85
CA ALA A 58 2.27 -12.78 -1.24
C ALA A 58 2.35 -12.93 -2.77
N ARG A 59 1.40 -12.35 -3.52
CA ARG A 59 1.43 -12.35 -5.00
C ARG A 59 2.58 -11.52 -5.56
N TYR A 60 2.88 -10.36 -4.96
CA TYR A 60 4.00 -9.52 -5.37
C TYR A 60 5.33 -10.23 -5.19
N LEU A 61 5.58 -10.81 -4.01
CA LEU A 61 6.80 -11.57 -3.72
C LEU A 61 6.95 -12.78 -4.65
N PHE A 62 5.86 -13.47 -4.95
CA PHE A 62 5.85 -14.57 -5.91
C PHE A 62 6.21 -14.12 -7.33
N ALA A 63 5.61 -13.02 -7.81
CA ALA A 63 5.92 -12.45 -9.12
C ALA A 63 7.38 -11.94 -9.21
N LEU A 64 7.88 -11.28 -8.16
CA LEU A 64 9.27 -10.82 -8.06
C LEU A 64 10.25 -12.01 -8.06
N GLY A 65 9.91 -13.11 -7.38
CA GLY A 65 10.68 -14.35 -7.39
C GLY A 65 10.75 -14.99 -8.77
N ASN A 66 9.63 -15.04 -9.50
CA ASN A 66 9.59 -15.56 -10.88
C ASN A 66 10.27 -14.63 -11.90
N ALA A 67 10.30 -13.32 -11.63
CA ALA A 67 11.04 -12.35 -12.45
C ALA A 67 12.56 -12.36 -12.18
N GLY A 68 13.06 -13.23 -11.29
CA GLY A 68 14.49 -13.32 -10.95
C GLY A 68 15.01 -12.18 -10.05
N THR A 69 14.11 -11.33 -9.55
CA THR A 69 14.45 -10.17 -8.70
C THR A 69 14.47 -10.51 -7.20
N MET A 70 14.05 -11.70 -6.80
CA MET A 70 14.12 -12.19 -5.42
C MET A 70 14.64 -13.64 -5.39
N PRO A 71 15.09 -14.17 -4.22
CA PRO A 71 15.53 -15.56 -4.12
C PRO A 71 14.52 -16.51 -4.72
N ALA A 72 14.99 -17.46 -5.55
CA ALA A 72 14.14 -18.38 -6.32
C ALA A 72 13.12 -19.17 -5.47
N VAL A 73 13.38 -19.27 -4.16
CA VAL A 73 12.45 -19.86 -3.18
C VAL A 73 11.10 -19.15 -3.15
N PHE A 74 11.04 -17.84 -3.34
CA PHE A 74 9.78 -17.07 -3.35
C PHE A 74 8.98 -17.25 -4.65
N GLY A 75 9.62 -17.65 -5.75
CA GLY A 75 8.96 -17.99 -7.01
C GLY A 75 8.40 -19.42 -7.06
N ARG A 76 8.64 -20.25 -6.03
CA ARG A 76 8.14 -21.63 -6.00
C ARG A 76 6.65 -21.68 -5.66
N SER A 77 5.84 -22.05 -6.64
CA SER A 77 4.42 -22.37 -6.43
C SER A 77 4.29 -23.75 -5.78
N HIS A 78 3.29 -23.93 -4.91
CA HIS A 78 2.98 -25.24 -4.33
C HIS A 78 2.61 -26.23 -5.44
N ALA A 79 3.27 -27.40 -5.49
CA ALA A 79 3.15 -28.37 -6.60
C ALA A 79 1.71 -28.84 -6.88
N ARG A 80 0.84 -28.84 -5.86
CA ARG A 80 -0.56 -29.32 -5.96
C ARG A 80 -1.63 -28.22 -6.09
N HIS A 81 -1.37 -27.01 -5.58
CA HIS A 81 -2.39 -25.95 -5.47
C HIS A 81 -1.98 -24.66 -6.19
N ALA A 82 -0.80 -24.65 -6.82
CA ALA A 82 -0.18 -23.49 -7.46
C ALA A 82 -0.07 -22.24 -6.56
N SER A 83 -0.23 -22.38 -5.23
CA SER A 83 -0.28 -21.25 -4.31
C SER A 83 1.12 -20.81 -3.86
N PRO A 84 1.34 -19.49 -3.64
CA PRO A 84 2.62 -18.94 -3.20
C PRO A 84 2.82 -19.15 -1.68
N HIS A 85 2.90 -20.41 -1.26
CA HIS A 85 2.98 -20.81 0.14
C HIS A 85 4.19 -20.19 0.88
N ALA A 86 5.37 -20.16 0.27
CA ALA A 86 6.58 -19.58 0.86
C ALA A 86 6.46 -18.06 1.07
N ALA A 87 5.82 -17.35 0.14
CA ALA A 87 5.61 -15.90 0.25
C ALA A 87 4.57 -15.56 1.34
N SER A 88 3.50 -16.35 1.44
CA SER A 88 2.49 -16.19 2.50
C SER A 88 3.08 -16.46 3.89
N LEU A 89 3.90 -17.50 4.05
CA LEU A 89 4.61 -17.81 5.30
C LEU A 89 5.58 -16.69 5.71
N ALA A 90 6.34 -16.14 4.76
CA ALA A 90 7.24 -15.02 5.05
C ALA A 90 6.47 -13.77 5.49
N GLN A 91 5.32 -13.49 4.87
CA GLN A 91 4.47 -12.37 5.26
C GLN A 91 3.89 -12.55 6.67
N SER A 92 3.33 -13.73 6.98
CA SER A 92 2.82 -14.03 8.31
C SER A 92 3.92 -13.98 9.37
N GLY A 93 5.11 -14.50 9.05
CA GLY A 93 6.26 -14.45 9.95
C GLY A 93 6.73 -13.03 10.23
N THR A 94 6.75 -12.17 9.20
CA THR A 94 7.10 -10.76 9.35
C THR A 94 6.06 -10.02 10.21
N ALA A 95 4.78 -10.27 9.98
CA ALA A 95 3.71 -9.70 10.80
C ALA A 95 3.82 -10.13 12.27
N LEU A 96 4.04 -11.43 12.51
CA LEU A 96 4.22 -11.95 13.87
C LEU A 96 5.45 -11.34 14.56
N LEU A 97 6.57 -11.23 13.85
CA LEU A 97 7.78 -10.62 14.37
C LEU A 97 7.53 -9.17 14.80
N LEU A 98 6.87 -8.38 13.96
CA LEU A 98 6.53 -6.99 14.29
C LEU A 98 5.62 -6.91 15.51
N ILE A 99 4.58 -7.75 15.59
CA ILE A 99 3.70 -7.83 16.76
C ILE A 99 4.48 -8.15 18.04
N VAL A 100 5.38 -9.14 18.00
CA VAL A 100 6.21 -9.52 19.16
C VAL A 100 7.13 -8.39 19.58
N VAL A 101 7.80 -7.73 18.63
CA VAL A 101 8.66 -6.58 18.92
C VAL A 101 7.85 -5.48 19.61
N PHE A 102 6.69 -5.13 19.07
CA PHE A 102 5.82 -4.10 19.65
C PHE A 102 5.32 -4.47 21.04
N ALA A 103 4.88 -5.71 21.24
CA ALA A 103 4.43 -6.22 22.53
C ALA A 103 5.55 -6.16 23.59
N VAL A 104 6.79 -6.49 23.24
CA VAL A 104 7.93 -6.43 24.15
C VAL A 104 8.33 -4.98 24.47
N THR A 105 8.23 -4.06 23.50
CA THR A 105 8.56 -2.64 23.71
C THR A 105 7.49 -1.84 24.45
N GLY A 106 6.29 -2.40 24.65
CA GLY A 106 5.18 -1.72 25.34
C GLY A 106 4.64 -0.50 24.61
N MET A 107 4.84 -0.41 23.28
CA MET A 107 4.37 0.71 22.47
C MET A 107 2.84 0.70 22.31
N ASP A 108 2.23 1.89 22.28
CA ASP A 108 0.78 2.00 22.09
C ASP A 108 0.37 1.57 20.67
N PRO A 109 -0.52 0.57 20.52
CA PRO A 109 -0.84 0.01 19.21
C PRO A 109 -1.51 1.00 18.25
N VAL A 110 -2.27 1.96 18.76
CA VAL A 110 -3.13 2.84 17.96
C VAL A 110 -2.39 4.13 17.60
N THR A 111 -1.87 4.82 18.61
CA THR A 111 -1.27 6.16 18.44
C THR A 111 0.16 6.10 17.93
N GLN A 112 0.89 5.01 18.19
CA GLN A 112 2.27 4.87 17.73
C GLN A 112 2.34 3.89 16.56
N VAL A 113 2.09 2.60 16.81
CA VAL A 113 2.34 1.56 15.80
C VAL A 113 1.47 1.77 14.56
N PHE A 114 0.16 1.89 14.74
CA PHE A 114 -0.76 2.07 13.63
C PHE A 114 -0.53 3.40 12.92
N ALA A 115 -0.37 4.52 13.65
CA ALA A 115 -0.11 5.82 13.04
C ALA A 115 1.19 5.84 12.21
N TRP A 116 2.28 5.27 12.73
CA TRP A 116 3.56 5.22 12.03
C TRP A 116 3.49 4.31 10.82
N MET A 117 2.93 3.10 10.97
CA MET A 117 2.77 2.16 9.86
C MET A 117 1.85 2.69 8.78
N ALA A 118 0.69 3.26 9.14
CA ALA A 118 -0.23 3.88 8.19
C ALA A 118 0.41 5.07 7.48
N GLY A 119 1.09 5.97 8.22
CA GLY A 119 1.80 7.10 7.63
C GLY A 119 2.88 6.68 6.64
N THR A 120 3.72 5.71 7.03
CA THR A 120 4.77 5.15 6.15
C THR A 120 4.17 4.52 4.89
N ALA A 121 3.10 3.75 5.03
CA ALA A 121 2.40 3.10 3.92
C ALA A 121 1.80 4.12 2.95
N THR A 122 1.15 5.16 3.46
CA THR A 122 0.58 6.24 2.65
C THR A 122 1.66 6.96 1.83
N LEU A 123 2.78 7.35 2.46
CA LEU A 123 3.90 7.97 1.75
C LEU A 123 4.47 7.04 0.66
N GLY A 124 4.65 5.76 0.98
CA GLY A 124 5.13 4.76 0.04
C GLY A 124 4.21 4.60 -1.17
N VAL A 125 2.90 4.48 -0.93
CA VAL A 125 1.89 4.33 -1.99
C VAL A 125 1.78 5.60 -2.84
N LEU A 126 1.77 6.79 -2.25
CA LEU A 126 1.77 8.05 -2.99
C LEU A 126 2.99 8.17 -3.91
N THR A 127 4.16 7.82 -3.38
CA THR A 127 5.41 7.81 -4.15
C THR A 127 5.34 6.81 -5.31
N LEU A 128 4.84 5.60 -5.06
CA LEU A 128 4.66 4.57 -6.08
C LEU A 128 3.69 5.02 -7.19
N MET A 129 2.56 5.63 -6.82
CA MET A 129 1.59 6.18 -7.77
C MET A 129 2.20 7.31 -8.60
N ALA A 130 2.94 8.24 -7.98
CA ALA A 130 3.61 9.33 -8.67
C ALA A 130 4.64 8.80 -9.68
N LEU A 131 5.46 7.82 -9.28
CA LEU A 131 6.41 7.15 -10.17
C LEU A 131 5.71 6.43 -11.32
N THR A 132 4.54 5.83 -11.07
CA THR A 132 3.74 5.17 -12.10
C THR A 132 3.24 6.18 -13.14
N CYS A 133 2.70 7.33 -12.70
CA CYS A 133 2.30 8.41 -13.60
C CYS A 133 3.49 8.92 -14.43
N LEU A 134 4.65 9.10 -13.80
CA LEU A 134 5.87 9.50 -14.48
C LEU A 134 6.33 8.45 -15.51
N ALA A 135 6.29 7.16 -15.16
CA ALA A 135 6.65 6.08 -16.05
C ALA A 135 5.76 6.03 -17.29
N VAL A 136 4.45 6.25 -17.14
CA VAL A 136 3.50 6.34 -18.26
C VAL A 136 3.86 7.50 -19.19
N LEU A 137 4.17 8.69 -18.64
CA LEU A 137 4.60 9.85 -19.43
C LEU A 137 5.88 9.56 -20.21
N VAL A 138 6.88 8.95 -19.55
CA VAL A 138 8.16 8.58 -20.18
C VAL A 138 7.96 7.51 -21.26
N PHE A 139 7.11 6.51 -21.02
CA PHE A 139 6.80 5.46 -21.99
C PHE A 139 6.19 6.04 -23.26
N PHE A 140 5.14 6.86 -23.15
CA PHE A 140 4.51 7.46 -24.33
C PHE A 140 5.40 8.50 -25.02
N ALA A 141 6.27 9.21 -24.27
CA ALA A 141 7.27 10.10 -24.84
C ALA A 141 8.31 9.34 -25.67
N ARG A 142 8.72 8.13 -25.25
CA ARG A 142 9.71 7.31 -25.93
C ARG A 142 9.14 6.50 -27.08
N THR A 143 8.04 5.78 -26.87
CA THR A 143 7.50 4.82 -27.85
C THR A 143 6.70 5.51 -28.96
N ARG A 144 6.12 6.70 -28.69
CA ARG A 144 5.18 7.40 -29.59
C ARG A 144 4.03 6.50 -30.12
N ALA A 145 3.68 5.45 -29.38
CA ALA A 145 2.73 4.41 -29.79
C ALA A 145 1.30 4.96 -30.03
N ASP A 146 0.94 6.05 -29.35
CA ASP A 146 -0.35 6.73 -29.52
C ASP A 146 -0.14 8.25 -29.51
N ARG A 147 -0.90 8.98 -30.34
CA ARG A 147 -0.81 10.44 -30.53
C ARG A 147 -1.90 11.23 -29.79
N ARG A 148 -2.87 10.55 -29.15
CA ARG A 148 -3.96 11.20 -28.41
C ARG A 148 -3.43 11.92 -27.16
N LEU A 149 -3.19 13.23 -27.27
CA LEU A 149 -2.56 14.07 -26.25
C LEU A 149 -3.28 14.07 -24.89
N TRP A 150 -4.61 13.92 -24.90
CA TRP A 150 -5.41 13.90 -23.67
C TRP A 150 -5.04 12.71 -22.78
N ASN A 151 -5.06 11.49 -23.35
CA ASN A 151 -4.83 10.26 -22.61
C ASN A 151 -3.35 9.96 -22.37
N THR A 152 -2.47 10.39 -23.27
CA THR A 152 -1.02 10.10 -23.17
C THR A 152 -0.24 11.15 -22.37
N ARG A 153 -0.74 12.39 -22.25
CA ARG A 153 0.01 13.48 -21.59
C ARG A 153 -0.79 14.24 -20.55
N LEU A 154 -1.98 14.73 -20.89
CA LEU A 154 -2.72 15.59 -19.96
C LEU A 154 -3.19 14.83 -18.71
N ALA A 155 -3.88 13.69 -18.89
CA ALA A 155 -4.41 12.93 -17.77
C ALA A 155 -3.31 12.41 -16.82
N PRO A 156 -2.19 11.82 -17.30
CA PRO A 156 -1.11 11.39 -16.42
C PRO A 156 -0.35 12.56 -15.78
N ALA A 157 -0.19 13.69 -16.48
CA ALA A 157 0.49 14.87 -15.93
C ALA A 157 -0.33 15.56 -14.83
N LEU A 158 -1.64 15.68 -15.01
CA LEU A 158 -2.53 16.19 -13.96
C LEU A 158 -2.56 15.25 -12.76
N GLY A 159 -2.62 13.93 -13.00
CA GLY A 159 -2.49 12.93 -11.93
C GLY A 159 -1.17 13.06 -11.17
N LEU A 160 -0.05 13.22 -11.88
CA LEU A 160 1.27 13.42 -11.29
C LEU A 160 1.32 14.71 -10.46
N ALA A 161 0.81 15.83 -10.98
CA ALA A 161 0.78 17.09 -10.26
C ALA A 161 -0.05 16.99 -8.97
N GLY A 162 -1.23 16.37 -9.04
CA GLY A 162 -2.07 16.12 -7.87
C GLY A 162 -1.37 15.23 -6.84
N LEU A 163 -0.77 14.13 -7.27
CA LEU A 163 -0.04 13.20 -6.39
C LEU A 163 1.19 13.85 -5.74
N LEU A 164 1.94 14.66 -6.49
CA LEU A 164 3.08 15.42 -5.94
C LEU A 164 2.63 16.46 -4.93
N THR A 165 1.49 17.13 -5.17
CA THR A 165 0.89 18.07 -4.23
C THR A 165 0.47 17.36 -2.95
N CYS A 166 -0.24 16.23 -3.06
CA CYS A 166 -0.61 15.41 -1.90
C CYS A 166 0.62 14.90 -1.15
N LEU A 167 1.67 14.48 -1.86
CA LEU A 167 2.91 14.01 -1.25
C LEU A 167 3.61 15.15 -0.49
N ALA A 168 3.68 16.35 -1.08
CA ALA A 168 4.26 17.52 -0.42
C ALA A 168 3.49 17.91 0.84
N LEU A 169 2.15 17.93 0.77
CA LEU A 169 1.30 18.19 1.93
C LEU A 169 1.45 17.12 3.01
N THR A 170 1.52 15.86 2.62
CA THR A 170 1.71 14.74 3.55
C THR A 170 3.05 14.85 4.25
N VAL A 171 4.14 15.17 3.54
CA VAL A 171 5.46 15.37 4.13
C VAL A 171 5.49 16.58 5.06
N ALA A 172 4.86 17.70 4.66
CA ALA A 172 4.80 18.91 5.48
C ALA A 172 4.02 18.71 6.78
N ASN A 173 2.96 17.89 6.75
CA ASN A 173 2.11 17.59 7.91
C ASN A 173 2.48 16.27 8.59
N PHE A 174 3.53 15.58 8.12
CA PHE A 174 3.91 14.26 8.60
C PHE A 174 4.21 14.22 10.10
N PRO A 175 4.90 15.22 10.70
CA PRO A 175 5.09 15.27 12.14
C PRO A 175 3.75 15.24 12.89
N THR A 176 2.75 15.99 12.43
CA THR A 176 1.40 16.00 13.03
C THR A 176 0.71 14.65 12.92
N LEU A 177 0.94 13.91 11.83
CA LEU A 177 0.36 12.59 11.58
C LEU A 177 0.95 11.48 12.47
N ILE A 178 2.20 11.60 12.93
CA ILE A 178 2.92 10.55 13.67
C ILE A 178 3.18 10.86 15.15
N GLY A 179 2.57 11.92 15.69
CA GLY A 179 2.70 12.29 17.11
C GLY A 179 3.77 13.35 17.42
N GLY A 180 4.10 14.21 16.45
CA GLY A 180 4.81 15.47 16.65
C GLY A 180 6.33 15.43 16.54
N SER A 181 6.98 14.27 16.40
CA SER A 181 8.45 14.17 16.36
C SER A 181 9.02 14.36 14.94
N PRO A 182 9.76 15.47 14.66
CA PRO A 182 10.37 15.70 13.36
C PRO A 182 11.45 14.65 13.03
N ALA A 183 12.17 14.17 14.06
CA ALA A 183 13.22 13.16 13.91
C ALA A 183 12.65 11.84 13.38
N LEU A 184 11.51 11.41 13.91
CA LEU A 184 10.80 10.22 13.45
C LEU A 184 10.29 10.37 12.02
N ALA A 185 9.79 11.56 11.66
CA ALA A 185 9.34 11.87 10.31
C ALA A 185 10.49 11.74 9.30
N THR A 186 11.66 12.31 9.62
CA THR A 186 12.86 12.15 8.80
C THR A 186 13.36 10.71 8.72
N ALA A 187 13.29 9.95 9.82
CA ALA A 187 13.69 8.54 9.83
C ALA A 187 12.81 7.70 8.90
N ILE A 188 11.49 7.89 8.98
CA ILE A 188 10.52 7.23 8.08
C ILE A 188 10.75 7.61 6.63
N GLY A 189 10.94 8.90 6.33
CA GLY A 189 11.26 9.37 4.99
C GLY A 189 12.57 8.78 4.46
N ALA A 190 13.59 8.70 5.30
CA ALA A 190 14.88 8.10 4.95
C ALA A 190 14.74 6.61 4.64
N VAL A 191 13.94 5.85 5.40
CA VAL A 191 13.66 4.43 5.12
C VAL A 191 13.03 4.25 3.74
N LEU A 192 12.08 5.11 3.36
CA LEU A 192 11.46 5.06 2.02
C LEU A 192 12.46 5.38 0.91
N VAL A 193 13.29 6.40 1.09
CA VAL A 193 14.34 6.76 0.11
C VAL A 193 15.36 5.63 -0.03
N VAL A 194 15.80 5.03 1.08
CA VAL A 194 16.73 3.89 1.09
C VAL A 194 16.10 2.67 0.43
N ALA A 195 14.84 2.35 0.72
CA ALA A 195 14.13 1.25 0.10
C ALA A 195 13.98 1.46 -1.42
N PHE A 196 13.64 2.67 -1.85
CA PHE A 196 13.54 3.02 -3.27
C PHE A 196 14.91 2.93 -3.97
N ALA A 197 15.96 3.52 -3.39
CA ALA A 197 17.31 3.46 -3.93
C ALA A 197 17.84 2.02 -3.98
N GLY A 198 17.60 1.25 -2.93
CA GLY A 198 17.91 -0.18 -2.86
C GLY A 198 17.21 -0.96 -3.98
N GLY A 199 15.90 -0.74 -4.16
CA GLY A 199 15.12 -1.34 -5.25
C GLY A 199 15.64 -0.96 -6.64
N ALA A 200 15.97 0.32 -6.86
CA ALA A 200 16.48 0.80 -8.14
C ALA A 200 17.89 0.26 -8.46
N VAL A 201 18.77 0.13 -7.46
CA VAL A 201 20.09 -0.49 -7.62
C VAL A 201 19.94 -2.00 -7.86
N TRP A 202 19.03 -2.64 -7.14
CA TRP A 202 18.77 -4.07 -7.27
C TRP A 202 18.20 -4.41 -8.65
N SER A 203 17.26 -3.61 -9.18
CA SER A 203 16.68 -3.83 -10.51
C SER A 203 17.72 -3.79 -11.63
N ARG A 204 18.79 -3.01 -11.46
CA ARG A 204 19.89 -2.92 -12.44
C ARG A 204 20.77 -4.17 -12.46
N ARG A 205 20.71 -5.02 -11.42
CA ARG A 205 21.48 -6.27 -11.32
C ARG A 205 20.72 -7.48 -11.88
N VAL A 206 19.42 -7.35 -12.13
CA VAL A 206 18.58 -8.46 -12.59
C VAL A 206 18.53 -8.42 -14.13
N PRO A 207 18.88 -9.52 -14.81
CA PRO A 207 18.78 -9.59 -16.26
C PRO A 207 17.33 -9.32 -16.71
N PRO A 208 17.12 -8.63 -17.86
CA PRO A 208 15.78 -8.42 -18.37
C PRO A 208 15.06 -9.76 -18.54
N PRO A 209 13.74 -9.85 -18.24
CA PRO A 209 12.98 -11.07 -18.44
C PRO A 209 13.16 -11.52 -19.89
N VAL A 210 13.52 -12.79 -20.09
CA VAL A 210 13.54 -13.39 -21.43
C VAL A 210 12.12 -13.22 -21.99
N PRO A 211 11.94 -12.56 -23.14
CA PRO A 211 10.61 -12.40 -23.73
C PRO A 211 9.96 -13.78 -23.80
N ALA A 212 8.79 -13.92 -23.19
CA ALA A 212 8.01 -15.13 -23.39
C ALA A 212 7.83 -15.28 -24.90
N HIS A 213 8.37 -16.36 -25.47
CA HIS A 213 8.01 -16.76 -26.81
C HIS A 213 6.49 -16.89 -26.80
N ILE A 214 5.81 -15.92 -27.39
CA ILE A 214 4.39 -16.04 -27.69
C ILE A 214 4.36 -17.13 -28.74
N SER A 215 4.23 -18.39 -28.31
CA SER A 215 3.97 -19.49 -29.22
C SER A 215 2.78 -19.05 -30.08
N PRO A 216 2.89 -19.07 -31.42
CA PRO A 216 1.79 -18.75 -32.29
C PRO A 216 0.59 -19.54 -31.78
N GLN A 217 -0.50 -18.83 -31.47
CA GLN A 217 -1.72 -19.46 -31.05
C GLN A 217 -2.05 -20.51 -32.11
N HIS A 218 -2.25 -21.75 -31.66
CA HIS A 218 -2.66 -22.87 -32.49
C HIS A 218 -3.84 -22.36 -33.31
N THR A 219 -3.62 -22.10 -34.60
CA THR A 219 -4.69 -21.82 -35.54
C THR A 219 -5.57 -23.05 -35.47
N VAL A 220 -6.76 -22.88 -34.91
CA VAL A 220 -7.80 -23.91 -34.96
C VAL A 220 -8.08 -24.07 -36.44
N ASP A 221 -7.60 -25.18 -37.00
CA ASP A 221 -7.82 -25.55 -38.38
C ASP A 221 -9.30 -25.88 -38.52
N THR A 222 -10.09 -24.90 -38.97
CA THR A 222 -11.49 -25.10 -39.31
C THR A 222 -11.55 -25.82 -40.67
N THR A 223 -11.20 -27.10 -40.69
CA THR A 223 -11.43 -27.99 -41.83
C THR A 223 -12.08 -29.30 -41.38
N GLU A 224 -13.30 -29.18 -40.88
CA GLU A 224 -14.36 -30.21 -40.84
C GLU A 224 -15.63 -29.36 -41.10
N ASP A 225 -16.52 -29.60 -42.06
CA ASP A 225 -16.97 -30.81 -42.72
C ASP A 225 -17.67 -30.36 -44.03
N ARG A 226 -17.47 -31.07 -45.15
CA ARG A 226 -18.02 -30.75 -46.48
C ARG A 226 -18.77 -31.93 -47.02
#